data_AF-A0AAE1ILU2-F1
#
_entry.id   AF-A0AAE1ILU2-F1
#
_cell.length_a   1.000
_cell.length_b   1.000
_cell.length_c   1.000
_cell.angle_alpha   90.00
_cell.angle_beta   90.00
_cell.angle_gamma   90.00
#
_symmetry.space_group_name_H-M   'P 1'
#
loop_
_entity.id
_entity.type
_entity.pdbx_description
1 polymer ?
#
loop_
_entity_poly.entity_id
_entity_poly.type
_entity_poly.pdbx_seq_one_letter_code
_entity_poly.pdbx_strand_id
1 'polypeptide(L)' 'MVMTIWHYHGGYQVEKVVDCDLKGVNRLRVIDGSTFLSSPGINPQATVMMLGRYMGVKKLRERLAGE' A
#
# COMPACT_ATOMS: atom_id res chain seq x y z
N MET A 1 0.80 27.80 -13.90
CA MET A 1 0.60 26.40 -14.35
C MET A 1 1.03 25.50 -13.22
N VAL A 2 0.12 24.72 -12.61
CA VAL A 2 0.52 23.71 -11.63
C VAL A 2 1.11 22.55 -12.43
N MET A 3 2.44 22.44 -12.46
CA MET A 3 3.11 21.29 -13.05
C MET A 3 3.12 20.17 -12.02
N THR A 4 2.41 19.08 -12.30
CA THR A 4 2.45 17.89 -11.46
C THR A 4 3.61 17.00 -11.88
N ILE A 5 4.34 16.43 -10.92
CA ILE A 5 5.38 15.41 -11.18
C ILE A 5 4.80 14.00 -11.37
N TRP A 6 3.47 13.88 -11.58
CA TRP A 6 2.74 12.61 -11.77
C TRP A 6 2.82 11.60 -10.60
N HIS A 7 3.31 11.99 -9.42
CA HIS A 7 3.37 11.16 -8.21
C HIS A 7 2.14 11.33 -7.33
N TYR A 8 0.94 11.23 -7.90
CA TYR A 8 -0.28 11.25 -7.09
C TYR A 8 -0.34 10.04 -6.16
N HIS A 9 -0.67 10.30 -4.90
CA HIS A 9 -0.80 9.31 -3.83
C HIS A 9 -1.90 9.74 -2.84
N GLY A 10 -2.27 8.85 -1.91
CA GLY A 10 -3.33 9.11 -0.93
C GLY A 10 -4.74 8.76 -1.41
N GLY A 11 -5.72 8.92 -0.53
CA GLY A 11 -7.14 8.56 -0.76
C GLY A 11 -7.63 7.39 0.11
N TYR A 12 -6.73 6.48 0.49
CA TYR A 12 -7.02 5.33 1.37
C TYR A 12 -6.00 5.27 2.52
N GLN A 13 -6.00 6.30 3.37
CA GLN A 13 -5.00 6.43 4.45
C GLN A 13 -5.09 5.28 5.47
N VAL A 14 -3.92 4.78 5.87
CA VAL A 14 -3.77 3.84 7.00
C VAL A 14 -4.32 4.50 8.27
N GLU A 15 -4.98 3.71 9.12
CA GLU A 15 -5.71 4.10 10.33
C GLU A 15 -6.98 4.95 10.11
N LYS A 16 -7.25 5.41 8.89
CA LYS A 16 -8.54 6.07 8.54
C LYS A 16 -9.46 5.18 7.71
N VAL A 17 -8.92 4.48 6.72
CA VAL A 17 -9.70 3.68 5.76
C VAL A 17 -9.25 2.21 5.75
N VAL A 18 -7.97 1.98 6.01
CA VAL A 18 -7.40 0.63 6.14
C VAL A 18 -6.61 0.51 7.45
N ASP A 19 -6.56 -0.68 8.03
CA ASP A 19 -5.71 -0.96 9.20
C ASP A 19 -4.22 -1.05 8.82
N CYS A 20 -3.36 -1.31 9.82
CA CYS A 20 -1.91 -1.47 9.63
C CYS A 20 -1.52 -2.66 8.73
N ASP A 21 -2.45 -3.59 8.48
CA ASP A 21 -2.30 -4.69 7.53
C ASP A 21 -2.90 -4.37 6.15
N LEU A 22 -3.17 -3.09 5.91
CA LEU A 22 -3.79 -2.52 4.71
C LEU A 22 -5.16 -3.14 4.40
N LYS A 23 -5.85 -3.61 5.44
CA LYS A 23 -7.17 -4.23 5.33
C LYS A 23 -8.25 -3.18 5.62
N GLY A 24 -9.19 -3.04 4.68
CA GLY A 24 -10.38 -2.20 4.88
C GLY A 24 -11.51 -2.98 5.58
N VAL A 25 -11.82 -4.17 5.07
CA VAL A 25 -12.85 -5.08 5.62
C VAL A 25 -12.38 -6.53 5.60
N ASN A 26 -13.16 -7.46 6.16
CA ASN A 26 -12.76 -8.87 6.17
C ASN A 26 -12.47 -9.39 4.76
N ARG A 27 -11.32 -10.06 4.59
CA ARG A 27 -10.81 -10.61 3.31
C ARG A 27 -10.57 -9.58 2.18
N LEU A 28 -10.60 -8.27 2.44
CA LEU A 28 -10.32 -7.21 1.45
C LEU A 28 -9.17 -6.28 1.88
N ARG A 29 -8.24 -6.01 0.97
CA ARG A 29 -7.06 -5.15 1.19
C ARG A 29 -6.81 -4.25 -0.02
N VAL A 30 -6.19 -3.10 0.20
CA VAL A 30 -5.76 -2.16 -0.84
C VAL A 30 -4.23 -2.06 -0.81
N ILE A 31 -3.57 -2.29 -1.95
CA ILE A 31 -2.10 -2.35 -2.03
C ILE A 31 -1.64 -1.55 -3.25
N ASP A 32 -1.60 -0.23 -3.11
CA ASP A 32 -1.13 0.72 -4.11
C ASP A 32 -0.72 2.06 -3.46
N GLY A 33 -0.38 3.06 -4.29
CA GLY A 33 0.03 4.39 -3.83
C GLY A 33 -1.06 5.19 -3.10
N SER A 34 -2.33 4.76 -3.11
CA SER A 34 -3.40 5.45 -2.40
C SER A 34 -3.29 5.34 -0.87
N THR A 35 -2.46 4.40 -0.39
CA THR A 35 -2.22 4.16 1.05
C THR A 35 -1.15 5.07 1.65
N PHE A 36 -0.39 5.80 0.84
CA PHE A 36 0.67 6.68 1.32
C PHE A 36 0.17 8.04 1.81
N LEU A 37 0.66 8.47 2.97
CA LEU A 37 0.44 9.82 3.49
C LEU A 37 1.26 10.89 2.73
N SER A 38 2.43 10.49 2.24
CA SER A 38 3.35 11.30 1.45
C SER A 38 4.07 10.43 0.43
N SER A 39 4.55 11.03 -0.67
CA SER A 39 5.29 10.31 -1.71
C SER A 39 6.55 9.67 -1.11
N PRO A 40 6.73 8.34 -1.21
CA PRO A 40 7.95 7.70 -0.75
C PRO A 40 9.09 7.95 -1.73
N GLY A 41 10.12 8.69 -1.29
CA GLY A 41 11.28 9.03 -2.11
C GLY A 41 10.95 10.00 -3.26
N ILE A 42 11.94 10.23 -4.14
CA ILE A 42 11.80 11.16 -5.27
C ILE A 42 10.91 10.56 -6.37
N ASN A 43 11.11 9.29 -6.72
CA ASN A 43 10.23 8.52 -7.62
C ASN A 43 9.65 7.32 -6.86
N PRO A 44 8.34 7.26 -6.61
CA PRO A 44 7.73 6.25 -5.76
C PRO A 44 7.56 4.88 -6.42
N GLN A 45 7.85 4.74 -7.72
CA GLN A 45 7.58 3.52 -8.49
C GLN A 45 8.22 2.27 -7.87
N ALA A 46 9.50 2.35 -7.50
CA ALA A 46 10.20 1.22 -6.89
C ALA A 46 9.57 0.80 -5.55
N THR A 47 9.17 1.77 -4.74
CA THR A 47 8.51 1.54 -3.46
C THR A 47 7.14 0.89 -3.65
N VAL A 48 6.34 1.32 -4.63
CA VAL A 48 5.03 0.72 -4.94
C VAL A 48 5.20 -0.73 -5.40
N MET A 49 6.16 -1.02 -6.28
CA MET A 49 6.45 -2.39 -6.72
C MET A 49 6.85 -3.29 -5.54
N MET A 50 7.73 -2.79 -4.67
CA MET A 50 8.18 -3.51 -3.48
C MET A 50 7.04 -3.78 -2.50
N LEU A 51 6.15 -2.81 -2.28
CA LEU A 51 4.98 -2.95 -1.42
C LEU A 51 4.09 -4.12 -1.87
N GLY A 52 3.82 -4.21 -3.18
CA GLY A 52 3.04 -5.31 -3.77
C GLY A 52 3.65 -6.68 -3.45
N ARG A 53 4.96 -6.83 -3.67
CA ARG A 53 5.68 -8.09 -3.36
C ARG A 53 5.69 -8.40 -1.87
N TYR A 54 5.97 -7.40 -1.04
CA TYR A 54 6.02 -7.55 0.41
C TYR A 54 4.70 -8.08 0.97
N MET A 55 3.59 -7.46 0.60
CA MET A 55 2.26 -7.87 1.07
C MET A 55 1.86 -9.26 0.56
N GLY A 56 2.22 -9.61 -0.68
CA GLY A 56 2.01 -10.95 -1.21
C GLY A 56 2.75 -12.03 -0.40
N VAL A 57 4.03 -11.79 -0.11
CA VAL A 57 4.85 -12.72 0.70
C VAL A 57 4.33 -12.81 2.14
N LYS A 58 3.96 -11.67 2.75
CA LYS A 58 3.37 -11.63 4.10
C LYS A 58 2.13 -12.51 4.18
N LYS A 59 1.20 -12.40 3.22
CA LYS A 59 -0.02 -13.22 3.20
C LYS A 59 0.23 -14.71 3.00
N LEU A 60 1.22 -15.08 2.17
CA LEU A 60 1.61 -16.47 2.02
C LEU A 60 2.13 -17.05 3.34
N ARG A 61 3.00 -16.31 4.04
CA ARG A 61 3.54 -16.72 5.35
C ARG A 61 2.45 -16.86 6.41
N GLU A 62 1.51 -15.92 6.48
CA GLU A 62 0.38 -16.00 7.41
C GLU A 62 -0.50 -17.24 7.16
N ARG A 63 -0.69 -17.64 5.89
CA ARG A 63 -1.45 -18.86 5.55
C ARG A 63 -0.70 -20.13 5.96
N LEU A 64 0.59 -20.20 5.65
CA LEU A 64 1.43 -21.36 5.99
C LEU A 64 1.65 -21.53 7.50
N ALA A 65 1.58 -20.44 8.28
CA ALA A 65 1.69 -20.49 9.74
C ALA A 65 0.36 -20.80 10.45
N GLY A 66 -0.76 -20.72 9.72
CA GLY A 66 -2.10 -21.06 10.21
C GLY A 66 -2.58 -22.45 9.78
N GLU A 67 -1.78 -23.15 8.97
CA GLU A 67 -1.82 -24.61 8.77
C GLU A 67 -0.96 -25.30 9.84
#